data_AF-A0AAU4EFS3-F1
#
_entry.id   AF-A0AAU4EFS3-F1
#
_cell.length_a   1.000
_cell.length_b   1.000
_cell.length_c   1.000
_cell.angle_alpha   90.00
_cell.angle_beta   90.00
_cell.angle_gamma   90.00
#
_symmetry.space_group_name_H-M   'P 1'
#
loop_
_entity.id
_entity.type
_entity.pdbx_description
1 polymer ?
#
loop_
_entity_poly.entity_id
_entity_poly.type
_entity_poly.pdbx_seq_one_letter_code
_entity_poly.pdbx_strand_id
1 'polypeptide(L)'
;MQRLALAVAVLLVFPAATAATAITTAAAAPVAVCGHTSSQPTLKQGATGTEVAEAQCELNLATKASKYTPIGADGSFGPATDARVRVFQACAALGVDGEIGPNTWAALNSWAARPKKCATQGTAGTAQSVVCGLSTARPTLQSGSTGVDVEELQCRLNLAMEPGHYPPLTVDGSFGDGTRNRVIQFQHCVNASADGVAGPTTWSKVADWSSRNTYCVPPKPAGHPIDGVDTAKYQHPGGAPINWGAVKASGVEFATVKATRGLNVTDEYLATDLPAARNAGLAVGPYHFYTGTTAGTGGAQADRFIAAVRATGYTGKRAGDLPPVFDLEWKDDGSGGCPPYVTVADAKAWLDKVAAAFGRTPIIYTQKSFLDACLGGTTAFAAYPMQLADYRQSVTQPALPAGSSTWLMWQYTDAAIADGIPAPATGDVFNGTQAALDQLANR
;
A
#
# COMPACT_ATOMS: atom_id res chain seq x y z
N MET A 1 -80.40 -2.69 34.04
CA MET A 1 -79.59 -3.85 34.46
C MET A 1 -78.63 -4.17 33.34
N GLN A 2 -77.33 -4.16 33.65
CA GLN A 2 -76.22 -4.45 32.73
C GLN A 2 -76.38 -5.81 32.06
N ARG A 3 -76.16 -5.86 30.74
CA ARG A 3 -75.50 -6.96 30.01
C ARG A 3 -75.45 -6.72 28.49
N LEU A 4 -74.36 -7.23 27.90
CA LEU A 4 -74.15 -7.60 26.48
C LEU A 4 -73.90 -6.45 25.48
N ALA A 5 -73.01 -6.55 24.48
CA ALA A 5 -72.14 -7.64 24.02
C ALA A 5 -71.00 -7.13 23.12
N LEU A 6 -69.96 -7.97 23.05
CA LEU A 6 -68.82 -8.04 22.13
C LEU A 6 -69.10 -7.60 20.68
N ALA A 7 -68.12 -6.91 20.08
CA ALA A 7 -67.80 -6.99 18.66
C ALA A 7 -66.31 -7.35 18.50
N VAL A 8 -66.08 -8.51 17.90
CA VAL A 8 -64.77 -9.07 17.54
C VAL A 8 -64.29 -8.40 16.26
N ALA A 9 -63.09 -7.82 16.27
CA ALA A 9 -62.40 -7.38 15.07
C ALA A 9 -61.24 -8.33 14.79
N VAL A 10 -61.37 -9.10 13.71
CA VAL A 10 -60.34 -9.98 13.16
C VAL A 10 -59.27 -9.12 12.48
N LEU A 11 -58.05 -9.10 13.03
CA LEU A 11 -56.88 -8.52 12.34
C LEU A 11 -56.35 -9.56 11.34
N LEU A 12 -56.51 -9.27 10.04
CA LEU A 12 -55.82 -9.97 8.96
C LEU A 12 -54.36 -9.47 8.90
N VAL A 13 -53.41 -10.37 9.15
CA VAL A 13 -51.98 -10.13 8.95
C VAL A 13 -51.65 -10.44 7.49
N PHE A 14 -51.23 -9.44 6.72
CA PHE A 14 -50.57 -9.66 5.43
C PHE A 14 -49.06 -9.80 5.63
N PRO A 15 -48.38 -10.77 4.99
CA PRO A 15 -46.93 -10.85 5.04
C PRO A 15 -46.35 -9.72 4.18
N ALA A 16 -45.49 -8.88 4.78
CA ALA A 16 -44.73 -7.88 4.05
C ALA A 16 -43.77 -8.60 3.08
N ALA A 17 -43.95 -8.37 1.78
CA ALA A 17 -43.00 -8.80 0.77
C ALA A 17 -41.66 -8.08 1.02
N THR A 18 -40.62 -8.84 1.32
CA THR A 18 -39.25 -8.35 1.35
C THR A 18 -38.83 -8.02 -0.08
N ALA A 19 -38.84 -6.73 -0.42
CA ALA A 19 -38.20 -6.24 -1.63
C ALA A 19 -36.69 -6.50 -1.50
N ALA A 20 -36.16 -7.43 -2.30
CA ALA A 20 -34.73 -7.58 -2.48
C ALA A 20 -34.20 -6.29 -3.11
N THR A 21 -33.48 -5.49 -2.32
CA THR A 21 -32.70 -4.36 -2.83
C THR A 21 -31.59 -4.93 -3.72
N ALA A 22 -31.74 -4.72 -5.03
CA ALA A 22 -30.65 -4.93 -5.96
C ALA A 22 -29.47 -4.06 -5.52
N ILE A 23 -28.36 -4.70 -5.16
CA ILE A 23 -27.09 -4.03 -4.95
C ILE A 23 -26.67 -3.48 -6.31
N THR A 24 -26.95 -2.20 -6.57
CA THR A 24 -26.27 -1.48 -7.65
C THR A 24 -24.81 -1.41 -7.26
N THR A 25 -23.96 -2.16 -7.95
CA THR A 25 -22.50 -1.93 -7.92
C THR A 25 -22.30 -0.46 -8.27
N ALA A 26 -21.84 0.35 -7.32
CA ALA A 26 -21.42 1.71 -7.61
C ALA A 26 -20.39 1.63 -8.75
N ALA A 27 -20.67 2.31 -9.86
CA ALA A 27 -19.70 2.45 -10.94
C ALA A 27 -18.43 3.07 -10.35
N ALA A 28 -17.28 2.44 -10.60
CA ALA A 28 -16.01 3.00 -10.18
C ALA A 28 -15.90 4.43 -10.72
N ALA A 29 -15.44 5.37 -9.87
CA ALA A 29 -15.18 6.74 -10.32
C ALA A 29 -14.21 6.72 -11.52
N PRO A 30 -14.34 7.64 -12.48
CA PRO A 30 -13.41 7.71 -13.62
C PRO A 30 -11.99 7.91 -13.09
N VAL A 31 -11.09 6.99 -13.44
CA VAL A 31 -9.66 7.05 -13.13
C VAL A 31 -8.93 7.17 -14.46
N ALA A 32 -8.02 8.13 -14.58
CA ALA A 32 -7.12 8.23 -15.72
C ALA A 32 -6.00 7.20 -15.55
N VAL A 33 -6.24 5.92 -15.87
CA VAL A 33 -5.29 4.82 -15.60
C VAL A 33 -3.91 5.10 -16.20
N CYS A 34 -3.88 5.71 -17.37
CA CYS A 34 -2.67 6.09 -18.08
C CYS A 34 -2.23 7.53 -17.83
N GLY A 35 -3.13 8.37 -17.30
CA GLY A 35 -2.82 9.71 -16.82
C GLY A 35 -2.86 10.80 -17.90
N HIS A 36 -3.48 10.55 -19.05
CA HIS A 36 -3.69 11.57 -20.08
C HIS A 36 -4.90 12.47 -19.76
N THR A 37 -6.01 11.91 -19.26
CA THR A 37 -7.20 12.67 -18.83
C THR A 37 -8.19 11.79 -18.06
N SER A 38 -8.96 12.37 -17.14
CA SER A 38 -10.10 11.71 -16.48
C SER A 38 -11.44 11.95 -17.18
N SER A 39 -11.44 12.73 -18.26
CA SER A 39 -12.60 12.94 -19.14
C SER A 39 -12.88 11.67 -19.94
N GLN A 40 -14.08 11.10 -19.79
CA GLN A 40 -14.48 9.85 -20.44
C GLN A 40 -15.72 10.05 -21.34
N PRO A 41 -15.63 10.86 -22.42
CA PRO A 41 -16.72 11.05 -23.36
C PRO A 41 -16.94 9.78 -24.20
N THR A 42 -18.06 9.73 -24.93
CA THR A 42 -18.23 8.66 -25.93
C THR A 42 -17.26 8.89 -27.09
N LEU A 43 -16.32 7.95 -27.28
CA LEU A 43 -15.35 8.00 -28.38
C LEU A 43 -15.71 7.01 -29.48
N LYS A 44 -15.42 7.39 -30.72
CA LYS A 44 -15.57 6.53 -31.91
C LYS A 44 -14.56 6.92 -32.97
N GLN A 45 -14.47 6.12 -34.03
CA GLN A 45 -13.57 6.37 -35.14
C GLN A 45 -13.70 7.82 -35.67
N GLY A 46 -12.55 8.49 -35.81
CA GLY A 46 -12.44 9.90 -36.17
C GLY A 46 -12.33 10.86 -34.98
N ALA A 47 -12.53 10.41 -33.74
CA ALA A 47 -12.24 11.21 -32.55
C ALA A 47 -10.74 11.51 -32.42
N THR A 48 -10.41 12.65 -31.83
CA THR A 48 -9.03 13.04 -31.54
C THR A 48 -8.91 13.69 -30.16
N GLY A 49 -7.74 13.65 -29.53
CA GLY A 49 -7.47 14.33 -28.27
C GLY A 49 -6.89 13.43 -27.19
N THR A 50 -6.71 13.98 -25.99
CA THR A 50 -6.12 13.26 -24.85
C THR A 50 -7.03 12.14 -24.35
N GLU A 51 -8.34 12.24 -24.55
CA GLU A 51 -9.31 11.18 -24.25
C GLU A 51 -9.08 9.95 -25.14
N VAL A 52 -8.70 10.17 -26.40
CA VAL A 52 -8.38 9.08 -27.33
C VAL A 52 -7.05 8.44 -26.96
N ALA A 53 -6.04 9.24 -26.55
CA ALA A 53 -4.77 8.71 -26.07
C ALA A 53 -4.96 7.86 -24.80
N GLU A 54 -5.79 8.32 -23.86
CA GLU A 54 -6.18 7.55 -22.66
C GLU A 54 -6.82 6.21 -23.06
N ALA A 55 -7.85 6.24 -23.91
CA ALA A 55 -8.50 5.04 -24.39
C ALA A 55 -7.55 4.07 -25.09
N GLN A 56 -6.66 4.57 -25.96
CA GLN A 56 -5.68 3.76 -26.67
C GLN A 56 -4.70 3.09 -25.70
N CYS A 57 -4.25 3.80 -24.68
CA CYS A 57 -3.40 3.26 -23.64
C CYS A 57 -4.12 2.19 -22.81
N GLU A 58 -5.32 2.49 -22.31
CA GLU A 58 -6.10 1.53 -21.52
C GLU A 58 -6.46 0.28 -22.33
N LEU A 59 -6.77 0.43 -23.62
CA LEU A 59 -6.99 -0.71 -24.52
C LEU A 59 -5.75 -1.58 -24.62
N ASN A 60 -4.56 -1.00 -24.81
CA ASN A 60 -3.30 -1.77 -24.86
C ASN A 60 -2.99 -2.49 -23.53
N LEU A 61 -3.35 -1.91 -22.38
CA LEU A 61 -3.22 -2.56 -21.08
C LEU A 61 -4.25 -3.69 -20.89
N ALA A 62 -5.48 -3.46 -21.34
CA ALA A 62 -6.58 -4.40 -21.19
C ALA A 62 -6.51 -5.60 -22.16
N THR A 63 -5.68 -5.54 -23.21
CA THR A 63 -5.64 -6.55 -24.26
C THR A 63 -4.21 -6.95 -24.64
N LYS A 64 -3.98 -8.26 -24.75
CA LYS A 64 -2.62 -8.82 -24.80
C LYS A 64 -1.82 -8.47 -26.05
N ALA A 65 -0.64 -7.90 -25.85
CA ALA A 65 0.31 -7.60 -26.92
C ALA A 65 0.83 -8.85 -27.68
N SER A 66 0.86 -10.03 -27.04
CA SER A 66 1.26 -11.28 -27.72
C SER A 66 0.26 -11.75 -28.76
N LYS A 67 -0.99 -11.28 -28.70
CA LYS A 67 -2.05 -11.61 -29.66
C LYS A 67 -2.39 -10.44 -30.58
N TYR A 68 -2.16 -9.22 -30.12
CA TYR A 68 -2.60 -8.03 -30.84
C TYR A 68 -1.49 -6.98 -30.89
N THR A 69 -1.12 -6.56 -32.09
CA THR A 69 -0.16 -5.46 -32.32
C THR A 69 -0.63 -4.20 -31.59
N PRO A 70 0.15 -3.66 -30.64
CA PRO A 70 -0.21 -2.46 -29.89
C PRO A 70 -0.60 -1.31 -30.81
N ILE A 71 -1.64 -0.57 -30.43
CA ILE A 71 -2.05 0.65 -31.14
C ILE A 71 -1.30 1.83 -30.55
N GLY A 72 -0.88 2.81 -31.37
CA GLY A 72 -0.23 4.02 -30.85
C GLY A 72 -1.20 4.81 -29.96
N ALA A 73 -0.75 5.29 -28.80
CA ALA A 73 -1.49 6.27 -27.99
C ALA A 73 -1.27 7.70 -28.54
N ASP A 74 -1.55 7.87 -29.84
CA ASP A 74 -1.29 9.08 -30.60
C ASP A 74 -2.42 10.12 -30.52
N GLY A 75 -3.50 9.79 -29.80
CA GLY A 75 -4.66 10.65 -29.66
C GLY A 75 -5.51 10.70 -30.94
N SER A 76 -5.38 9.74 -31.86
CA SER A 76 -6.16 9.65 -33.10
C SER A 76 -6.92 8.34 -33.21
N PHE A 77 -8.26 8.39 -33.19
CA PHE A 77 -9.09 7.20 -33.19
C PHE A 77 -9.24 6.68 -34.63
N GLY A 78 -8.22 5.96 -35.10
CA GLY A 78 -8.20 5.32 -36.41
C GLY A 78 -8.82 3.91 -36.45
N PRO A 79 -8.78 3.24 -37.63
CA PRO A 79 -9.28 1.88 -37.79
C PRO A 79 -8.66 0.83 -36.86
N ALA A 80 -7.39 1.02 -36.48
CA ALA A 80 -6.70 0.14 -35.53
C ALA A 80 -7.30 0.25 -34.12
N THR A 81 -7.63 1.47 -33.68
CA THR A 81 -8.31 1.74 -32.41
C THR A 81 -9.71 1.14 -32.41
N ASP A 82 -10.50 1.33 -33.48
CA ASP A 82 -11.85 0.71 -33.62
C ASP A 82 -11.78 -0.81 -33.51
N ALA A 83 -10.89 -1.45 -34.28
CA ALA A 83 -10.70 -2.89 -34.23
C ALA A 83 -10.34 -3.37 -32.82
N ARG A 84 -9.52 -2.61 -32.09
CA ARG A 84 -9.14 -2.94 -30.72
C ARG A 84 -10.29 -2.78 -29.73
N VAL A 85 -11.11 -1.73 -29.87
CA VAL A 85 -12.31 -1.53 -29.04
C VAL A 85 -13.25 -2.70 -29.19
N ARG A 86 -13.51 -3.16 -30.42
CA ARG A 86 -14.39 -4.31 -30.67
C ARG A 86 -13.88 -5.60 -30.05
N VAL A 87 -12.56 -5.83 -30.12
CA VAL A 87 -11.91 -6.97 -29.44
C VAL A 87 -12.09 -6.88 -27.93
N PHE A 88 -11.85 -5.71 -27.35
CA PHE A 88 -11.99 -5.49 -25.92
C PHE A 88 -13.44 -5.69 -25.46
N GLN A 89 -14.42 -5.08 -26.15
CA GLN A 89 -15.84 -5.22 -25.86
C GLN A 89 -16.29 -6.68 -25.86
N ALA A 90 -15.86 -7.45 -26.87
CA ALA A 90 -16.16 -8.88 -26.94
C ALA A 90 -15.56 -9.65 -25.74
N CYS A 91 -14.32 -9.35 -25.36
CA CYS A 91 -13.66 -9.95 -24.18
C CYS A 91 -14.33 -9.57 -22.86
N ALA A 92 -14.82 -8.34 -22.74
CA ALA A 92 -15.50 -7.82 -21.56
C ALA A 92 -17.00 -8.19 -21.51
N ALA A 93 -17.48 -8.98 -22.47
CA ALA A 93 -18.90 -9.34 -22.64
C ALA A 93 -19.84 -8.11 -22.72
N LEU A 94 -19.40 -7.07 -23.44
CA LEU A 94 -20.16 -5.85 -23.73
C LEU A 94 -20.78 -5.92 -25.14
N GLY A 95 -21.67 -4.96 -25.45
CA GLY A 95 -22.09 -4.71 -26.83
C GLY A 95 -20.89 -4.35 -27.70
N VAL A 96 -20.73 -5.02 -28.84
CA VAL A 96 -19.58 -4.84 -29.75
C VAL A 96 -19.91 -3.82 -30.84
N ASP A 97 -20.01 -2.56 -30.45
CA ASP A 97 -20.37 -1.45 -31.34
C ASP A 97 -19.16 -0.65 -31.85
N GLY A 98 -17.98 -0.84 -31.26
CA GLY A 98 -16.76 -0.09 -31.59
C GLY A 98 -16.71 1.32 -30.98
N GLU A 99 -17.68 1.68 -30.15
CA GLU A 99 -17.73 2.95 -29.43
C GLU A 99 -17.26 2.77 -27.97
N ILE A 100 -16.44 3.70 -27.49
CA ILE A 100 -16.03 3.74 -26.10
C ILE A 100 -17.02 4.62 -25.35
N GLY A 101 -18.18 4.05 -25.03
CA GLY A 101 -19.19 4.67 -24.16
C GLY A 101 -18.96 4.36 -22.67
N PRO A 102 -19.84 4.83 -21.76
CA PRO A 102 -19.66 4.70 -20.31
C PRO A 102 -19.41 3.26 -19.81
N ASN A 103 -20.07 2.27 -20.41
CA ASN A 103 -19.87 0.86 -20.04
C ASN A 103 -18.50 0.33 -20.49
N THR A 104 -18.05 0.73 -21.68
CA THR A 104 -16.72 0.38 -22.20
C THR A 104 -15.64 1.03 -21.35
N TRP A 105 -15.79 2.30 -20.97
CA TRP A 105 -14.90 3.01 -20.05
C TRP A 105 -14.81 2.35 -18.68
N ALA A 106 -15.95 2.06 -18.05
CA ALA A 106 -15.95 1.39 -16.74
C ALA A 106 -15.22 0.04 -16.78
N ALA A 107 -15.39 -0.72 -17.87
CA ALA A 107 -14.67 -1.97 -18.08
C ALA A 107 -13.17 -1.73 -18.35
N LEU A 108 -12.80 -0.74 -19.17
CA LEU A 108 -11.41 -0.40 -19.46
C LEU A 108 -10.68 0.02 -18.19
N ASN A 109 -11.22 0.95 -17.39
CA ASN A 109 -10.66 1.36 -16.11
C ASN A 109 -10.39 0.13 -15.21
N SER A 110 -11.37 -0.77 -15.09
CA SER A 110 -11.26 -1.96 -14.25
C SER A 110 -10.23 -2.96 -14.77
N TRP A 111 -10.11 -3.14 -16.08
CA TRP A 111 -9.25 -4.15 -16.69
C TRP A 111 -7.83 -3.63 -16.92
N ALA A 112 -7.64 -2.34 -17.19
CA ALA A 112 -6.34 -1.71 -17.27
C ALA A 112 -5.67 -1.62 -15.90
N ALA A 113 -6.44 -1.36 -14.84
CA ALA A 113 -5.94 -1.38 -13.45
C ALA A 113 -5.67 -2.78 -12.90
N ARG A 114 -6.44 -3.79 -13.35
CA ARG A 114 -6.31 -5.20 -12.93
C ARG A 114 -6.59 -6.12 -14.13
N PRO A 115 -5.57 -6.42 -14.96
CA PRO A 115 -5.74 -7.19 -16.20
C PRO A 115 -6.50 -8.49 -16.00
N LYS A 116 -7.76 -8.55 -16.45
CA LYS A 116 -8.55 -9.79 -16.45
C LYS A 116 -8.19 -10.67 -17.65
N LYS A 117 -8.37 -11.99 -17.48
CA LYS A 117 -7.96 -13.00 -18.46
C LYS A 117 -8.87 -12.98 -19.69
N CYS A 118 -8.47 -12.28 -20.75
CA CYS A 118 -8.69 -12.76 -22.12
C CYS A 118 -7.38 -13.44 -22.58
N ALA A 119 -7.18 -14.74 -22.31
CA ALA A 119 -6.02 -15.54 -22.78
C ALA A 119 -4.89 -15.78 -21.75
N THR A 120 -4.71 -16.94 -21.10
CA THR A 120 -3.57 -17.23 -20.18
C THR A 120 -2.20 -17.42 -20.85
N GLN A 121 -1.14 -16.99 -20.13
CA GLN A 121 0.32 -17.21 -20.25
C GLN A 121 1.08 -16.82 -21.54
N GLY A 122 2.28 -16.22 -21.36
CA GLY A 122 3.26 -15.90 -22.42
C GLY A 122 3.76 -14.43 -22.39
N THR A 123 5.08 -14.27 -22.44
CA THR A 123 5.94 -13.11 -22.07
C THR A 123 5.67 -11.75 -22.73
N ALA A 124 5.81 -10.69 -21.92
CA ALA A 124 5.79 -9.28 -22.31
C ALA A 124 7.14 -8.85 -22.91
N GLY A 125 7.12 -8.18 -24.06
CA GLY A 125 8.36 -7.71 -24.68
C GLY A 125 8.22 -6.61 -25.73
N THR A 126 7.02 -6.31 -26.23
CA THR A 126 6.86 -5.41 -27.39
C THR A 126 5.73 -4.39 -27.29
N ALA A 127 4.98 -4.34 -26.18
CA ALA A 127 3.87 -3.40 -25.98
C ALA A 127 4.32 -1.97 -25.62
N GLN A 128 5.47 -1.87 -24.96
CA GLN A 128 5.78 -0.76 -24.10
C GLN A 128 6.46 0.42 -24.81
N SER A 129 7.08 0.20 -25.98
CA SER A 129 7.56 1.28 -26.86
C SER A 129 6.43 1.92 -27.68
N VAL A 130 5.19 1.44 -27.51
CA VAL A 130 3.99 1.94 -28.19
C VAL A 130 3.01 2.59 -27.19
N VAL A 131 3.04 2.18 -25.91
CA VAL A 131 2.28 2.80 -24.81
C VAL A 131 3.04 3.99 -24.20
N CYS A 132 4.33 3.81 -23.92
CA CYS A 132 5.29 4.88 -23.72
C CYS A 132 6.32 4.81 -24.87
N GLY A 133 7.24 5.76 -25.00
CA GLY A 133 8.16 5.85 -26.13
C GLY A 133 8.30 7.26 -26.69
N LEU A 134 7.94 8.27 -25.89
CA LEU A 134 7.96 9.68 -26.29
C LEU A 134 9.40 10.19 -26.46
N SER A 135 10.36 9.56 -25.78
CA SER A 135 11.79 9.84 -25.90
C SER A 135 12.63 8.59 -25.64
N THR A 136 13.86 8.58 -26.18
CA THR A 136 14.92 7.60 -25.88
C THR A 136 16.14 8.21 -25.17
N ALA A 137 16.16 9.51 -24.91
CA ALA A 137 17.35 10.22 -24.43
C ALA A 137 17.73 9.91 -22.97
N ARG A 138 16.74 9.62 -22.12
CA ARG A 138 16.91 9.21 -20.71
C ARG A 138 17.88 10.13 -19.91
N PRO A 139 17.73 11.47 -19.97
CA PRO A 139 18.59 12.39 -19.22
C PRO A 139 18.31 12.28 -17.72
N THR A 140 19.20 12.80 -16.87
CA THR A 140 18.88 12.97 -15.44
C THR A 140 17.75 13.98 -15.30
N LEU A 141 16.60 13.54 -14.74
CA LEU A 141 15.45 14.41 -14.47
C LEU A 141 15.26 14.60 -12.97
N GLN A 142 14.85 15.80 -12.58
CA GLN A 142 14.58 16.20 -11.20
C GLN A 142 13.53 17.32 -11.17
N SER A 143 13.12 17.77 -9.97
CA SER A 143 12.17 18.88 -9.84
C SER A 143 12.56 20.09 -10.69
N GLY A 144 11.59 20.57 -11.49
CA GLY A 144 11.79 21.67 -12.44
C GLY A 144 12.23 21.25 -13.84
N SER A 145 12.61 19.99 -14.06
CA SER A 145 12.75 19.44 -15.42
C SER A 145 11.42 19.52 -16.17
N THR A 146 11.47 19.77 -17.48
CA THR A 146 10.28 19.83 -18.35
C THR A 146 10.51 19.15 -19.70
N GLY A 147 9.41 18.85 -20.40
CA GLY A 147 9.39 18.37 -21.78
C GLY A 147 9.20 16.87 -21.93
N VAL A 148 9.42 16.39 -23.15
CA VAL A 148 9.07 15.02 -23.59
C VAL A 148 9.76 13.90 -22.81
N ASP A 149 10.96 14.15 -22.26
CA ASP A 149 11.63 13.20 -21.37
C ASP A 149 10.90 13.03 -20.03
N VAL A 150 10.26 14.09 -19.53
CA VAL A 150 9.44 14.04 -18.32
C VAL A 150 8.12 13.32 -18.60
N GLU A 151 7.47 13.59 -19.74
CA GLU A 151 6.27 12.87 -20.16
C GLU A 151 6.55 11.36 -20.25
N GLU A 152 7.69 11.00 -20.82
CA GLU A 152 8.14 9.62 -20.92
C GLU A 152 8.36 8.96 -19.55
N LEU A 153 8.95 9.69 -18.60
CA LEU A 153 9.11 9.21 -17.23
C LEU A 153 7.75 9.02 -16.55
N GLN A 154 6.86 10.01 -16.64
CA GLN A 154 5.51 9.99 -16.04
C GLN A 154 4.71 8.79 -16.58
N CYS A 155 4.69 8.60 -17.90
CA CYS A 155 4.05 7.46 -18.56
C CYS A 155 4.60 6.13 -18.01
N ARG A 156 5.93 5.97 -17.98
CA ARG A 156 6.55 4.73 -17.49
C ARG A 156 6.28 4.48 -16.02
N LEU A 157 6.23 5.52 -15.19
CA LEU A 157 5.88 5.39 -13.78
C LEU A 157 4.42 4.98 -13.58
N ASN A 158 3.48 5.45 -14.42
CA ASN A 158 2.08 4.99 -14.40
C ASN A 158 1.96 3.52 -14.80
N LEU A 159 2.79 3.05 -15.74
CA LEU A 159 2.84 1.62 -16.09
C LEU A 159 3.49 0.74 -15.01
N ALA A 160 4.50 1.28 -14.32
CA ALA A 160 5.28 0.51 -13.34
C ALA A 160 4.60 0.41 -11.96
N MET A 161 3.57 1.20 -11.67
CA MET A 161 3.01 1.35 -10.31
C MET A 161 1.51 1.06 -10.30
N GLU A 162 1.01 0.36 -9.30
CA GLU A 162 -0.40 -0.08 -9.23
C GLU A 162 -1.33 1.14 -9.11
N PRO A 163 -2.28 1.36 -10.05
CA PRO A 163 -3.01 2.63 -10.16
C PRO A 163 -4.11 2.82 -9.11
N GLY A 164 -4.60 1.73 -8.48
CA GLY A 164 -5.56 1.82 -7.37
C GLY A 164 -4.93 2.38 -6.09
N HIS A 165 -3.62 2.21 -5.95
CA HIS A 165 -2.84 2.53 -4.78
C HIS A 165 -1.92 3.74 -5.01
N TYR A 166 -1.43 3.90 -6.23
CA TYR A 166 -0.67 5.04 -6.70
C TYR A 166 -1.46 5.75 -7.81
N PRO A 167 -2.36 6.68 -7.46
CA PRO A 167 -3.18 7.40 -8.43
C PRO A 167 -2.33 7.93 -9.58
N PRO A 168 -2.65 7.63 -10.85
CA PRO A 168 -1.77 7.94 -11.97
C PRO A 168 -1.35 9.41 -12.02
N LEU A 169 -0.09 9.64 -12.34
CA LEU A 169 0.43 10.97 -12.62
C LEU A 169 -0.24 11.52 -13.88
N THR A 170 -0.55 12.82 -13.89
CA THR A 170 -0.78 13.52 -15.15
C THR A 170 0.48 13.46 -16.00
N VAL A 171 0.36 13.04 -17.26
CA VAL A 171 1.47 13.07 -18.24
C VAL A 171 1.48 14.44 -18.91
N ASP A 172 2.05 15.43 -18.22
CA ASP A 172 2.04 16.85 -18.61
C ASP A 172 3.42 17.41 -18.97
N GLY A 173 4.47 16.59 -18.86
CA GLY A 173 5.84 16.99 -19.13
C GLY A 173 6.42 17.94 -18.09
N SER A 174 5.80 18.05 -16.90
CA SER A 174 6.27 18.87 -15.79
C SER A 174 6.74 18.01 -14.62
N PHE A 175 8.02 18.12 -14.25
CA PHE A 175 8.56 17.41 -13.10
C PHE A 175 8.28 18.22 -11.83
N GLY A 176 7.02 18.21 -11.40
CA GLY A 176 6.57 18.79 -10.13
C GLY A 176 6.65 17.83 -8.95
N ASP A 177 6.05 18.22 -7.82
CA ASP A 177 6.07 17.44 -6.57
C ASP A 177 5.43 16.06 -6.72
N GLY A 178 4.35 15.95 -7.52
CA GLY A 178 3.71 14.67 -7.81
C GLY A 178 4.68 13.69 -8.49
N THR A 179 5.35 14.13 -9.54
CA THR A 179 6.36 13.34 -10.27
C THR A 179 7.53 12.97 -9.35
N ARG A 180 8.04 13.92 -8.55
CA ARG A 180 9.12 13.64 -7.58
C ARG A 180 8.72 12.58 -6.56
N ASN A 181 7.53 12.70 -5.97
CA ASN A 181 7.04 11.75 -4.98
C ASN A 181 6.85 10.36 -5.59
N ARG A 182 6.36 10.27 -6.84
CA ARG A 182 6.25 8.99 -7.55
C ARG A 182 7.62 8.37 -7.85
N VAL A 183 8.63 9.17 -8.20
CA VAL A 183 10.00 8.67 -8.37
C VAL A 183 10.53 8.08 -7.06
N ILE A 184 10.34 8.78 -5.94
CA ILE A 184 10.70 8.28 -4.60
C ILE A 184 9.99 6.95 -4.32
N GLN A 185 8.67 6.88 -4.49
CA GLN A 185 7.88 5.65 -4.29
C GLN A 185 8.38 4.49 -5.16
N PHE A 186 8.67 4.75 -6.43
CA PHE A 186 9.21 3.74 -7.33
C PHE A 186 10.62 3.31 -6.90
N GLN A 187 11.48 4.25 -6.50
CA GLN A 187 12.82 3.97 -5.99
C GLN A 187 12.77 3.08 -4.74
N HIS A 188 11.90 3.38 -3.78
CA HIS A 188 11.62 2.51 -2.63
C HIS A 188 11.22 1.10 -3.08
N CYS A 189 10.27 1.03 -4.02
CA CYS A 189 9.79 -0.26 -4.51
C CYS A 189 10.88 -1.13 -5.15
N VAL A 190 11.79 -0.52 -5.91
CA VAL A 190 12.90 -1.23 -6.57
C VAL A 190 14.17 -1.32 -5.72
N ASN A 191 14.09 -0.87 -4.45
CA ASN A 191 15.21 -0.77 -3.52
C ASN A 191 16.42 -0.03 -4.15
N ALA A 192 16.17 1.16 -4.67
CA ALA A 192 17.16 2.13 -5.11
C ALA A 192 17.26 3.29 -4.10
N SER A 193 18.28 4.15 -4.26
CA SER A 193 18.36 5.43 -3.54
C SER A 193 17.08 6.23 -3.80
N ALA A 194 16.31 6.51 -2.75
CA ALA A 194 15.04 7.21 -2.83
C ALA A 194 15.21 8.74 -2.80
N ASP A 195 16.08 9.26 -3.66
CA ASP A 195 16.46 10.68 -3.74
C ASP A 195 15.46 11.55 -4.53
N GLY A 196 14.51 10.93 -5.23
CA GLY A 196 13.54 11.61 -6.08
C GLY A 196 14.08 12.10 -7.42
N VAL A 197 15.27 11.63 -7.82
CA VAL A 197 15.93 11.95 -9.09
C VAL A 197 15.84 10.76 -10.04
N ALA A 198 15.37 10.99 -11.26
CA ALA A 198 15.40 9.98 -12.32
C ALA A 198 16.76 9.99 -13.03
N GLY A 199 17.77 9.42 -12.36
CA GLY A 199 19.10 9.17 -12.93
C GLY A 199 19.19 7.83 -13.67
N PRO A 200 20.38 7.41 -14.13
CA PRO A 200 20.58 6.18 -14.92
C PRO A 200 20.03 4.91 -14.27
N THR A 201 20.18 4.76 -12.94
CA THR A 201 19.63 3.63 -12.19
C THR A 201 18.11 3.62 -12.21
N THR A 202 17.48 4.77 -11.90
CA THR A 202 16.02 4.92 -11.93
C THR A 202 15.47 4.63 -13.33
N TRP A 203 16.12 5.15 -14.37
CA TRP A 203 15.72 4.91 -15.77
C TRP A 203 15.79 3.43 -16.17
N SER A 204 16.88 2.76 -15.82
CA SER A 204 17.04 1.32 -16.08
C SER A 204 15.94 0.52 -15.41
N LYS A 205 15.67 0.80 -14.13
CA LYS A 205 14.61 0.14 -13.35
C LYS A 205 13.22 0.43 -13.89
N VAL A 206 12.88 1.70 -14.16
CA VAL A 206 11.53 2.06 -14.62
C VAL A 206 11.29 1.50 -16.01
N ALA A 207 12.30 1.45 -16.89
CA ALA A 207 12.19 0.82 -18.19
C ALA A 207 11.91 -0.69 -18.08
N ASP A 208 12.63 -1.41 -17.21
CA ASP A 208 12.37 -2.82 -16.92
C ASP A 208 10.98 -3.03 -16.32
N TRP A 209 10.61 -2.32 -15.25
CA TRP A 209 9.33 -2.54 -14.58
C TRP A 209 8.13 -2.17 -15.43
N SER A 210 8.17 -1.06 -16.16
CA SER A 210 7.08 -0.71 -17.08
C SER A 210 6.97 -1.68 -18.27
N SER A 211 7.94 -2.59 -18.47
CA SER A 211 7.89 -3.62 -19.52
C SER A 211 7.09 -4.85 -19.11
N ARG A 212 6.84 -4.97 -17.81
CA ARG A 212 6.21 -6.14 -17.21
C ARG A 212 4.69 -5.96 -17.23
N ASN A 213 3.96 -7.07 -17.24
CA ASN A 213 2.51 -7.08 -17.06
C ASN A 213 2.13 -7.19 -15.56
N THR A 214 2.92 -6.54 -14.70
CA THR A 214 2.74 -6.47 -13.25
C THR A 214 3.32 -5.17 -12.75
N TYR A 215 2.76 -4.67 -11.65
CA TYR A 215 3.27 -3.49 -10.98
C TYR A 215 4.47 -3.81 -10.11
N CYS A 216 5.23 -2.77 -9.80
CA CYS A 216 6.30 -2.82 -8.85
C CYS A 216 5.74 -3.22 -7.48
N VAL A 217 6.15 -4.40 -7.04
CA VAL A 217 5.95 -4.88 -5.69
C VAL A 217 7.31 -5.42 -5.24
N PRO A 218 7.88 -4.92 -4.13
CA PRO A 218 9.11 -5.46 -3.57
C PRO A 218 8.91 -6.96 -3.29
N PRO A 219 9.77 -7.85 -3.80
CA PRO A 219 9.57 -9.27 -3.62
C PRO A 219 9.69 -9.62 -2.14
N LYS A 220 8.70 -10.38 -1.66
CA LYS A 220 8.74 -11.00 -0.35
C LYS A 220 10.01 -11.88 -0.23
N PRO A 221 10.75 -11.80 0.89
CA PRO A 221 11.88 -12.67 1.13
C PRO A 221 11.52 -14.16 1.10
N ALA A 222 12.31 -14.95 0.38
CA ALA A 222 12.09 -16.39 0.27
C ALA A 222 12.30 -17.09 1.62
N GLY A 223 11.54 -18.17 1.88
CA GLY A 223 11.69 -18.98 3.09
C GLY A 223 10.90 -18.49 4.32
N HIS A 224 10.17 -17.38 4.21
CA HIS A 224 9.35 -16.85 5.30
C HIS A 224 7.86 -16.90 4.92
N PRO A 225 7.09 -17.90 5.34
CA PRO A 225 5.71 -18.08 4.86
C PRO A 225 4.71 -17.08 5.47
N ILE A 226 5.04 -16.44 6.59
CA ILE A 226 4.10 -15.65 7.40
C ILE A 226 4.33 -14.17 7.13
N ASP A 227 3.30 -13.53 6.57
CA ASP A 227 3.31 -12.13 6.16
C ASP A 227 2.71 -11.22 7.22
N GLY A 228 3.26 -10.01 7.29
CA GLY A 228 2.77 -8.93 8.12
C GLY A 228 2.84 -7.58 7.42
N VAL A 229 2.18 -6.61 8.04
CA VAL A 229 2.20 -5.20 7.66
C VAL A 229 2.28 -4.34 8.91
N ASP A 230 2.77 -3.12 8.79
CA ASP A 230 2.53 -2.07 9.78
C ASP A 230 1.87 -0.84 9.17
N THR A 231 1.02 -0.21 9.98
CA THR A 231 0.17 0.89 9.54
C THR A 231 0.16 2.04 10.52
N ALA A 232 -0.11 3.22 9.99
CA ALA A 232 -0.35 4.46 10.70
C ALA A 232 -1.46 5.23 9.95
N LYS A 233 -1.72 6.46 10.37
CA LYS A 233 -2.61 7.37 9.63
C LYS A 233 -2.29 7.55 8.13
N TYR A 234 -1.06 7.27 7.72
CA TYR A 234 -0.64 7.44 6.32
C TYR A 234 -1.27 6.42 5.38
N GLN A 235 -1.74 5.27 5.92
CA GLN A 235 -2.47 4.27 5.17
C GLN A 235 -3.97 4.60 5.03
N HIS A 236 -4.39 5.82 5.36
CA HIS A 236 -5.76 6.33 5.20
C HIS A 236 -5.76 7.61 4.34
N PRO A 237 -5.35 7.56 3.06
CA PRO A 237 -5.35 8.72 2.19
C PRO A 237 -6.77 9.28 2.07
N GLY A 238 -6.94 10.58 2.34
CA GLY A 238 -8.26 11.22 2.38
C GLY A 238 -9.22 10.66 3.44
N GLY A 239 -8.70 9.93 4.43
CA GLY A 239 -9.50 9.26 5.46
C GLY A 239 -10.13 7.93 5.03
N ALA A 240 -9.67 7.35 3.92
CA ALA A 240 -10.17 6.06 3.43
C ALA A 240 -9.86 4.93 4.42
N PRO A 241 -10.84 4.11 4.83
CA PRO A 241 -10.64 3.07 5.82
C PRO A 241 -9.86 1.87 5.26
N ILE A 242 -9.10 1.21 6.12
CA ILE A 242 -8.48 -0.09 5.81
C ILE A 242 -9.51 -1.21 5.91
N ASN A 243 -9.62 -2.03 4.86
CA ASN A 243 -10.42 -3.25 4.88
C ASN A 243 -9.61 -4.42 5.44
N TRP A 244 -9.55 -4.52 6.77
CA TRP A 244 -8.80 -5.56 7.48
C TRP A 244 -9.23 -7.00 7.15
N GLY A 245 -10.49 -7.21 6.74
CA GLY A 245 -10.95 -8.52 6.27
C GLY A 245 -10.31 -8.93 4.94
N ALA A 246 -10.17 -7.97 4.00
CA ALA A 246 -9.44 -8.20 2.76
C ALA A 246 -7.94 -8.39 3.02
N VAL A 247 -7.35 -7.65 3.98
CA VAL A 247 -5.96 -7.83 4.41
C VAL A 247 -5.75 -9.27 4.89
N LYS A 248 -6.58 -9.78 5.81
CA LYS A 248 -6.50 -11.18 6.25
C LYS A 248 -6.69 -12.18 5.10
N ALA A 249 -7.67 -11.94 4.24
CA ALA A 249 -7.97 -12.83 3.11
C ALA A 249 -6.84 -12.91 2.08
N SER A 250 -5.96 -11.90 2.03
CA SER A 250 -4.77 -11.88 1.18
C SER A 250 -3.62 -12.77 1.67
N GLY A 251 -3.71 -13.29 2.90
CA GLY A 251 -2.69 -14.14 3.53
C GLY A 251 -1.84 -13.43 4.59
N VAL A 252 -2.11 -12.16 4.88
CA VAL A 252 -1.45 -11.45 5.99
C VAL A 252 -1.90 -12.03 7.34
N GLU A 253 -0.94 -12.39 8.18
CA GLU A 253 -1.16 -13.07 9.45
C GLU A 253 -1.03 -12.13 10.67
N PHE A 254 -0.18 -11.11 10.56
CA PHE A 254 0.01 -10.13 11.62
C PHE A 254 0.01 -8.68 11.14
N ALA A 255 -0.28 -7.77 12.06
CA ALA A 255 -0.17 -6.34 11.82
C ALA A 255 0.39 -5.60 13.04
N THR A 256 1.14 -4.53 12.82
CA THR A 256 1.39 -3.55 13.89
C THR A 256 0.75 -2.21 13.55
N VAL A 257 0.13 -1.56 14.55
CA VAL A 257 -0.67 -0.35 14.34
C VAL A 257 -0.08 0.78 15.18
N LYS A 258 0.19 1.93 14.57
CA LYS A 258 0.71 3.09 15.28
C LYS A 258 -0.25 3.48 16.37
N ALA A 259 0.25 3.61 17.59
CA ALA A 259 -0.53 4.10 18.71
C ALA A 259 -0.17 5.53 19.04
N THR A 260 1.12 5.80 19.27
CA THR A 260 1.56 7.10 19.74
C THR A 260 2.92 7.48 19.17
N ARG A 261 3.20 8.79 19.17
CA ARG A 261 4.50 9.37 18.86
C ARG A 261 4.85 10.43 19.91
N GLY A 262 6.03 10.31 20.49
CA GLY A 262 6.51 11.28 21.46
C GLY A 262 5.57 11.51 22.63
N LEU A 263 5.54 12.75 23.14
CA LEU A 263 4.75 13.13 24.30
C LEU A 263 3.32 13.61 23.95
N ASN A 264 2.99 13.73 22.67
CA ASN A 264 1.90 14.61 22.24
C ASN A 264 1.07 14.07 21.07
N VAL A 265 1.50 13.04 20.35
CA VAL A 265 0.73 12.51 19.21
C VAL A 265 0.14 11.13 19.52
N THR A 266 -1.19 11.00 19.39
CA THR A 266 -1.89 9.71 19.29
C THR A 266 -2.27 9.55 17.83
N ASP A 267 -2.03 8.38 17.26
CA ASP A 267 -2.49 8.12 15.90
C ASP A 267 -4.02 8.13 15.87
N GLU A 268 -4.59 8.86 14.92
CA GLU A 268 -6.04 9.08 14.84
C GLU A 268 -6.82 7.80 14.50
N TYR A 269 -6.16 6.79 13.92
CA TYR A 269 -6.76 5.50 13.58
C TYR A 269 -6.46 4.39 14.60
N LEU A 270 -5.70 4.65 15.67
CA LEU A 270 -5.42 3.65 16.71
C LEU A 270 -6.70 2.98 17.24
N ALA A 271 -7.73 3.79 17.53
CA ALA A 271 -8.97 3.32 18.13
C ALA A 271 -9.84 2.49 17.17
N THR A 272 -9.65 2.64 15.85
CA THR A 272 -10.39 1.91 14.82
C THR A 272 -9.62 0.70 14.32
N ASP A 273 -8.35 0.87 13.98
CA ASP A 273 -7.56 -0.15 13.28
C ASP A 273 -7.12 -1.28 14.20
N LEU A 274 -6.66 -0.97 15.40
CA LEU A 274 -6.18 -2.00 16.34
C LEU A 274 -7.27 -3.05 16.68
N PRO A 275 -8.52 -2.66 17.03
CA PRO A 275 -9.58 -3.64 17.22
C PRO A 275 -10.08 -4.24 15.89
N ALA A 276 -10.13 -3.50 14.78
CA ALA A 276 -10.61 -4.02 13.50
C ALA A 276 -9.69 -5.10 12.92
N ALA A 277 -8.37 -4.89 12.92
CA ALA A 277 -7.36 -5.87 12.51
C ALA A 277 -7.47 -7.16 13.33
N ARG A 278 -7.62 -7.03 14.65
CA ARG A 278 -7.84 -8.16 15.55
C ARG A 278 -9.12 -8.92 15.22
N ASN A 279 -10.23 -8.21 15.04
CA ASN A 279 -11.53 -8.82 14.76
C ASN A 279 -11.55 -9.50 13.39
N ALA A 280 -10.74 -9.04 12.43
CA ALA A 280 -10.49 -9.72 11.17
C ALA A 280 -9.62 -10.99 11.32
N GLY A 281 -9.04 -11.24 12.50
CA GLY A 281 -8.26 -12.44 12.79
C GLY A 281 -6.74 -12.28 12.66
N LEU A 282 -6.21 -11.05 12.52
CA LEU A 282 -4.77 -10.81 12.51
C LEU A 282 -4.19 -10.79 13.92
N ALA A 283 -2.98 -11.32 14.12
CA ALA A 283 -2.21 -11.09 15.33
C ALA A 283 -1.76 -9.62 15.33
N VAL A 284 -2.10 -8.84 16.35
CA VAL A 284 -1.95 -7.38 16.30
C VAL A 284 -1.21 -6.80 17.50
N GLY A 285 -0.28 -5.88 17.24
CA GLY A 285 0.50 -5.17 18.25
C GLY A 285 0.44 -3.65 18.05
N PRO A 286 0.21 -2.83 19.09
CA PRO A 286 0.35 -1.38 19.00
C PRO A 286 1.82 -0.99 19.05
N TYR A 287 2.23 0.04 18.29
CA TYR A 287 3.59 0.56 18.34
C TYR A 287 3.69 2.03 18.76
N HIS A 288 4.83 2.38 19.36
CA HIS A 288 5.16 3.76 19.76
C HIS A 288 6.40 4.26 19.04
N PHE A 289 6.27 5.33 18.27
CA PHE A 289 7.40 6.04 17.69
C PHE A 289 8.08 6.90 18.76
N TYR A 290 9.27 6.53 19.17
CA TYR A 290 10.05 7.30 20.13
C TYR A 290 10.54 8.62 19.54
N THR A 291 10.36 9.70 20.27
CA THR A 291 10.98 10.99 19.92
C THR A 291 12.04 11.36 20.96
N GLY A 292 13.29 11.54 20.54
CA GLY A 292 14.37 12.03 21.41
C GLY A 292 14.49 13.56 21.41
N THR A 293 13.37 14.30 21.47
CA THR A 293 13.33 15.77 21.41
C THR A 293 13.62 16.44 22.75
N THR A 294 13.50 15.70 23.86
CA THR A 294 13.80 16.19 25.21
C THR A 294 14.38 15.05 26.04
N ALA A 295 15.42 15.34 26.81
CA ALA A 295 16.12 14.35 27.64
C ALA A 295 15.23 13.71 28.71
N GLY A 296 15.42 12.42 28.94
CA GLY A 296 14.80 11.68 30.05
C GLY A 296 13.28 11.52 29.93
N THR A 297 12.77 11.42 28.70
CA THR A 297 11.31 11.38 28.44
C THR A 297 10.78 10.00 28.10
N GLY A 298 11.61 8.97 27.98
CA GLY A 298 11.21 7.60 27.65
C GLY A 298 10.14 7.05 28.60
N GLY A 299 10.28 7.29 29.91
CA GLY A 299 9.26 6.92 30.89
C GLY A 299 7.91 7.64 30.72
N ALA A 300 7.93 8.93 30.36
CA ALA A 300 6.72 9.72 30.12
C ALA A 300 6.06 9.37 28.78
N GLN A 301 6.86 9.07 27.76
CA GLN A 301 6.39 8.53 26.49
C GLN A 301 5.72 7.15 26.68
N ALA A 302 6.27 6.31 27.56
CA ALA A 302 5.64 5.04 27.93
C ALA A 302 4.29 5.24 28.62
N ASP A 303 4.17 6.16 29.57
CA ASP A 303 2.88 6.47 30.23
C ASP A 303 1.81 6.82 29.20
N ARG A 304 2.18 7.67 28.25
CA ARG A 304 1.28 8.12 27.19
C ARG A 304 0.86 6.96 26.28
N PHE A 305 1.82 6.14 25.85
CA PHE A 305 1.55 4.94 25.07
C PHE A 305 0.60 3.98 25.81
N ILE A 306 0.91 3.66 27.07
CA ILE A 306 0.09 2.79 27.91
C ILE A 306 -1.34 3.32 28.02
N ALA A 307 -1.51 4.61 28.28
CA ALA A 307 -2.84 5.23 28.40
C ALA A 307 -3.64 5.14 27.10
N ALA A 308 -3.05 5.52 25.96
CA ALA A 308 -3.70 5.49 24.65
C ALA A 308 -4.08 4.06 24.24
N VAL A 309 -3.18 3.10 24.45
CA VAL A 309 -3.39 1.70 24.09
C VAL A 309 -4.46 1.05 24.97
N ARG A 310 -4.44 1.29 26.30
CA ARG A 310 -5.48 0.75 27.20
C ARG A 310 -6.87 1.26 26.84
N ALA A 311 -7.00 2.50 26.34
CA ALA A 311 -8.28 3.05 25.91
C ALA A 311 -8.92 2.28 24.74
N THR A 312 -8.15 1.52 23.97
CA THR A 312 -8.66 0.64 22.90
C THR A 312 -9.17 -0.72 23.41
N GLY A 313 -8.96 -1.02 24.70
CA GLY A 313 -9.20 -2.35 25.28
C GLY A 313 -8.07 -3.37 25.02
N TYR A 314 -6.93 -2.95 24.46
CA TYR A 314 -5.74 -3.78 24.36
C TYR A 314 -5.18 -4.12 25.75
N THR A 315 -4.83 -5.39 25.96
CA THR A 315 -4.36 -5.89 27.27
C THR A 315 -2.97 -6.50 27.23
N GLY A 316 -2.47 -6.85 26.04
CA GLY A 316 -1.26 -7.64 25.85
C GLY A 316 -1.43 -9.13 26.15
N LYS A 317 -2.60 -9.56 26.66
CA LYS A 317 -2.85 -10.94 27.12
C LYS A 317 -4.03 -11.60 26.43
N ARG A 318 -4.81 -10.86 25.64
CA ARG A 318 -5.94 -11.39 24.89
C ARG A 318 -5.41 -12.22 23.72
N ALA A 319 -6.17 -13.23 23.29
CA ALA A 319 -5.92 -13.91 22.03
C ALA A 319 -5.85 -12.90 20.86
N GLY A 320 -4.78 -12.98 20.08
CA GLY A 320 -4.42 -12.03 19.05
C GLY A 320 -3.64 -10.81 19.50
N ASP A 321 -3.33 -10.63 20.79
CA ASP A 321 -2.40 -9.57 21.24
C ASP A 321 -0.95 -10.00 21.01
N LEU A 322 -0.30 -9.40 20.01
CA LEU A 322 1.17 -9.35 19.96
C LEU A 322 1.70 -8.40 21.03
N PRO A 323 2.93 -8.58 21.55
CA PRO A 323 3.54 -7.60 22.45
C PRO A 323 3.59 -6.18 21.86
N PRO A 324 3.57 -5.13 22.70
CA PRO A 324 3.80 -3.77 22.26
C PRO A 324 5.14 -3.60 21.54
N VAL A 325 5.19 -2.74 20.53
CA VAL A 325 6.41 -2.46 19.76
C VAL A 325 6.96 -1.07 20.11
N PHE A 326 8.25 -1.00 20.42
CA PHE A 326 9.00 0.23 20.61
C PHE A 326 9.72 0.56 19.31
N ASP A 327 9.24 1.57 18.60
CA ASP A 327 9.84 2.04 17.37
C ASP A 327 10.94 3.05 17.70
N LEU A 328 12.19 2.60 17.52
CA LEU A 328 13.41 3.29 17.87
C LEU A 328 14.27 3.47 16.61
N GLU A 329 14.07 4.59 15.93
CA GLU A 329 14.69 4.89 14.64
C GLU A 329 15.19 6.34 14.51
N TRP A 330 15.69 6.65 13.30
CA TRP A 330 16.14 7.97 12.89
C TRP A 330 15.03 9.03 13.03
N LYS A 331 15.39 10.31 13.04
CA LYS A 331 14.39 11.37 12.98
C LYS A 331 13.63 11.31 11.65
N ASP A 332 12.31 11.46 11.74
CA ASP A 332 11.39 11.57 10.60
C ASP A 332 11.15 13.04 10.17
N ASP A 333 12.06 13.94 10.55
CA ASP A 333 12.05 15.37 10.15
C ASP A 333 12.71 15.61 8.77
N GLY A 334 13.03 14.53 8.05
CA GLY A 334 13.71 14.57 6.76
C GLY A 334 15.23 14.74 6.85
N SER A 335 15.81 14.95 8.05
CA SER A 335 17.27 15.07 8.19
C SER A 335 18.02 13.73 8.21
N GLY A 336 17.32 12.63 8.50
CA GLY A 336 17.94 11.31 8.68
C GLY A 336 18.93 11.24 9.86
N GLY A 337 18.91 12.22 10.76
CA GLY A 337 19.83 12.30 11.90
C GLY A 337 19.36 11.49 13.11
N CYS A 338 20.28 11.24 14.04
CA CYS A 338 19.95 10.66 15.35
C CYS A 338 19.02 11.62 16.14
N PRO A 339 18.03 11.09 16.90
CA PRO A 339 17.28 11.91 17.83
C PRO A 339 18.23 12.50 18.91
N PRO A 340 18.20 13.82 19.18
CA PRO A 340 19.23 14.51 19.96
C PRO A 340 19.48 13.96 21.37
N TYR A 341 18.43 13.44 22.00
CA TYR A 341 18.48 12.94 23.37
C TYR A 341 18.25 11.43 23.47
N VAL A 342 18.42 10.68 22.38
CA VAL A 342 18.32 9.23 22.43
C VAL A 342 19.46 8.65 23.28
N THR A 343 19.10 7.82 24.26
CA THR A 343 20.09 7.07 25.07
C THR A 343 19.55 5.68 25.37
N VAL A 344 20.46 4.74 25.66
CA VAL A 344 20.09 3.39 26.13
C VAL A 344 19.24 3.45 27.39
N ALA A 345 19.57 4.34 28.33
CA ALA A 345 18.85 4.47 29.59
C ALA A 345 17.40 4.92 29.36
N ASP A 346 17.17 5.87 28.44
CA ASP A 346 15.84 6.39 28.17
C ASP A 346 14.96 5.37 27.42
N ALA A 347 15.54 4.65 26.45
CA ALA A 347 14.89 3.53 25.79
C ALA A 347 14.53 2.42 26.80
N LYS A 348 15.43 2.07 27.72
CA LYS A 348 15.17 1.08 28.78
C LYS A 348 14.06 1.53 29.73
N ALA A 349 14.00 2.82 30.08
CA ALA A 349 12.92 3.36 30.89
C ALA A 349 11.54 3.17 30.22
N TRP A 350 11.46 3.33 28.89
CA TRP A 350 10.24 3.03 28.15
C TRP A 350 9.92 1.54 28.17
N LEU A 351 10.90 0.70 27.78
CA LEU A 351 10.74 -0.76 27.66
C LEU A 351 10.30 -1.40 28.97
N ASP A 352 10.94 -1.04 30.08
CA ASP A 352 10.66 -1.63 31.40
C ASP A 352 9.26 -1.25 31.89
N LYS A 353 8.83 -0.01 31.62
CA LYS A 353 7.51 0.48 32.03
C LYS A 353 6.39 -0.17 31.22
N VAL A 354 6.57 -0.32 29.92
CA VAL A 354 5.60 -1.00 29.04
C VAL A 354 5.56 -2.50 29.34
N ALA A 355 6.70 -3.13 29.60
CA ALA A 355 6.76 -4.52 30.04
C ALA A 355 5.96 -4.73 31.33
N ALA A 356 6.13 -3.86 32.33
CA ALA A 356 5.38 -3.92 33.58
C ALA A 356 3.87 -3.69 33.37
N ALA A 357 3.48 -2.79 32.46
CA ALA A 357 2.09 -2.41 32.24
C ALA A 357 1.24 -3.48 31.55
N PHE A 358 1.84 -4.28 30.65
CA PHE A 358 1.14 -5.31 29.87
C PHE A 358 1.57 -6.74 30.22
N GLY A 359 2.65 -6.91 30.99
CA GLY A 359 3.19 -8.23 31.35
C GLY A 359 3.77 -8.99 30.16
N ARG A 360 4.24 -8.27 29.14
CA ARG A 360 4.83 -8.82 27.90
C ARG A 360 6.14 -8.08 27.63
N THR A 361 7.20 -8.81 27.28
CA THR A 361 8.45 -8.18 26.79
C THR A 361 8.16 -7.43 25.49
N PRO A 362 8.36 -6.11 25.42
CA PRO A 362 8.13 -5.35 24.18
C PRO A 362 9.07 -5.81 23.07
N ILE A 363 8.60 -5.68 21.83
CA ILE A 363 9.42 -5.84 20.62
C ILE A 363 10.12 -4.50 20.36
N ILE A 364 11.39 -4.51 19.96
CA ILE A 364 12.08 -3.31 19.49
C ILE A 364 12.06 -3.32 17.98
N TYR A 365 11.41 -2.33 17.37
CA TYR A 365 11.59 -2.02 15.97
C TYR A 365 12.79 -1.08 15.80
N THR A 366 13.71 -1.38 14.88
CA THR A 366 14.87 -0.52 14.59
C THR A 366 15.61 -0.93 13.32
N GLN A 367 16.61 -0.14 12.94
CA GLN A 367 17.63 -0.49 11.95
C GLN A 367 18.96 -0.76 12.66
N LYS A 368 19.73 -1.77 12.21
CA LYS A 368 21.08 -2.00 12.75
C LYS A 368 21.96 -0.75 12.64
N SER A 369 21.90 -0.08 11.49
CA SER A 369 22.64 1.16 11.22
C SER A 369 22.31 2.27 12.22
N PHE A 370 21.05 2.37 12.65
CA PHE A 370 20.63 3.32 13.68
C PHE A 370 21.28 2.99 15.02
N LEU A 371 21.22 1.73 15.47
CA LEU A 371 21.83 1.33 16.75
C LEU A 371 23.35 1.54 16.75
N ASP A 372 24.02 1.23 15.64
CA ASP A 372 25.45 1.46 15.47
C ASP A 372 25.79 2.95 15.56
N ALA A 373 25.08 3.79 14.81
CA ALA A 373 25.39 5.22 14.68
C ALA A 373 24.94 6.06 15.88
N CYS A 374 23.71 5.83 16.38
CA CYS A 374 23.07 6.68 17.38
C CYS A 374 23.25 6.18 18.81
N LEU A 375 23.55 4.90 19.00
CA LEU A 375 23.72 4.27 20.32
C LEU A 375 25.03 3.49 20.45
N GLY A 376 25.99 3.73 19.54
CA GLY A 376 27.36 3.21 19.63
C GLY A 376 27.45 1.69 19.51
N GLY A 377 26.52 1.03 18.80
CA GLY A 377 26.51 -0.42 18.64
C GLY A 377 26.25 -1.16 19.96
N THR A 378 25.42 -0.57 20.82
CA THR A 378 25.09 -1.12 22.14
C THR A 378 24.60 -2.56 22.09
N THR A 379 24.99 -3.36 23.09
CA THR A 379 24.49 -4.73 23.32
C THR A 379 23.35 -4.78 24.34
N ALA A 380 22.94 -3.63 24.89
CA ALA A 380 21.94 -3.55 25.95
C ALA A 380 20.55 -4.08 25.54
N PHE A 381 20.29 -4.20 24.24
CA PHE A 381 19.03 -4.67 23.69
C PHE A 381 19.06 -6.13 23.21
N ALA A 382 20.19 -6.83 23.37
CA ALA A 382 20.41 -8.18 22.82
C ALA A 382 19.36 -9.24 23.24
N ALA A 383 18.69 -9.05 24.37
CA ALA A 383 17.69 -9.98 24.89
C ALA A 383 16.24 -9.66 24.45
N TYR A 384 16.01 -8.54 23.77
CA TYR A 384 14.67 -8.16 23.31
C TYR A 384 14.37 -8.79 21.93
N PRO A 385 13.11 -9.20 21.68
CA PRO A 385 12.69 -9.54 20.33
C PRO A 385 12.79 -8.30 19.43
N MET A 386 13.25 -8.48 18.20
CA MET A 386 13.46 -7.36 17.27
C MET A 386 12.67 -7.48 15.99
N GLN A 387 12.00 -6.40 15.59
CA GLN A 387 11.53 -6.16 14.23
C GLN A 387 12.62 -5.31 13.53
N LEU A 388 13.36 -5.91 12.61
CA LEU A 388 14.48 -5.22 11.96
C LEU A 388 14.05 -4.69 10.58
N ALA A 389 14.29 -3.41 10.34
CA ALA A 389 14.16 -2.83 9.00
C ALA A 389 15.47 -2.98 8.22
N ASP A 390 15.39 -3.65 7.07
CA ASP A 390 16.50 -3.81 6.12
C ASP A 390 15.93 -4.07 4.71
N TYR A 391 15.85 -3.02 3.89
CA TYR A 391 15.15 -3.12 2.60
C TYR A 391 16.02 -3.65 1.45
N ARG A 392 17.28 -4.02 1.75
CA ARG A 392 18.23 -4.44 0.74
C ARG A 392 17.81 -5.77 0.11
N GLN A 393 17.46 -5.74 -1.16
CA GLN A 393 17.08 -6.94 -1.92
C GLN A 393 18.24 -7.93 -2.14
N SER A 394 19.47 -7.53 -1.82
CA SER A 394 20.66 -8.39 -1.91
C SER A 394 20.86 -9.28 -0.69
N VAL A 395 20.07 -9.12 0.38
CA VAL A 395 20.20 -9.93 1.60
C VAL A 395 19.10 -10.98 1.69
N THR A 396 19.42 -12.13 2.27
CA THR A 396 18.44 -13.20 2.54
C THR A 396 17.91 -13.16 3.98
N GLN A 397 18.47 -12.28 4.82
CA GLN A 397 18.04 -12.00 6.18
C GLN A 397 18.62 -10.64 6.63
N PRO A 398 17.99 -9.92 7.57
CA PRO A 398 18.50 -8.65 8.07
C PRO A 398 19.79 -8.84 8.87
N ALA A 399 20.67 -7.83 8.84
CA ALA A 399 21.86 -7.82 9.67
C ALA A 399 21.52 -7.65 11.16
N LEU A 400 22.05 -8.53 12.01
CA LEU A 400 21.76 -8.50 13.45
C LEU A 400 22.51 -7.37 14.17
N PRO A 401 21.85 -6.62 15.08
CA PRO A 401 22.52 -5.72 16.02
C PRO A 401 23.47 -6.45 16.97
N ALA A 402 24.43 -5.70 17.53
CA ALA A 402 25.44 -6.26 18.43
C ALA A 402 24.81 -7.03 19.61
N GLY A 403 25.31 -8.24 19.86
CA GLY A 403 24.84 -9.13 20.92
C GLY A 403 23.54 -9.90 20.61
N SER A 404 22.78 -9.50 19.58
CA SER A 404 21.56 -10.22 19.20
C SER A 404 21.92 -11.52 18.48
N SER A 405 21.24 -12.62 18.83
CA SER A 405 21.44 -13.94 18.22
C SER A 405 20.40 -14.28 17.15
N THR A 406 19.30 -13.54 17.10
CA THR A 406 18.20 -13.74 16.16
C THR A 406 17.42 -12.45 15.94
N TRP A 407 16.49 -12.48 15.00
CA TRP A 407 15.47 -11.46 14.74
C TRP A 407 14.09 -12.12 14.81
N LEU A 408 13.04 -11.36 15.14
CA LEU A 408 11.67 -11.85 15.27
C LEU A 408 10.85 -11.56 14.01
N MET A 409 10.93 -10.32 13.54
CA MET A 409 10.25 -9.83 12.34
C MET A 409 11.25 -9.07 11.47
N TRP A 410 11.05 -9.09 10.16
CA TRP A 410 11.85 -8.35 9.21
C TRP A 410 10.95 -7.50 8.34
N GLN A 411 11.04 -6.19 8.52
CA GLN A 411 10.45 -5.20 7.63
C GLN A 411 11.37 -5.08 6.41
N TYR A 412 10.97 -5.73 5.31
CA TYR A 412 11.79 -5.86 4.10
C TYR A 412 11.47 -4.79 3.06
N THR A 413 10.41 -4.03 3.27
CA THR A 413 10.06 -2.89 2.42
C THR A 413 9.08 -1.95 3.11
N ASP A 414 9.07 -0.70 2.66
CA ASP A 414 8.07 0.36 2.93
C ASP A 414 7.09 0.58 1.76
N ALA A 415 7.14 -0.28 0.74
CA ALA A 415 6.35 -0.16 -0.49
C ALA A 415 5.51 -1.41 -0.78
N ALA A 416 5.05 -2.11 0.26
CA ALA A 416 4.15 -3.24 0.11
C ALA A 416 2.73 -2.78 -0.25
N ILE A 417 2.10 -3.54 -1.13
CA ILE A 417 0.72 -3.33 -1.59
C ILE A 417 -0.10 -4.54 -1.14
N ALA A 418 -0.65 -4.46 0.07
CA ALA A 418 -1.55 -5.48 0.59
C ALA A 418 -3.01 -5.17 0.20
N ASP A 419 -3.75 -6.20 -0.23
CA ASP A 419 -5.17 -6.04 -0.52
C ASP A 419 -5.92 -5.48 0.68
N GLY A 420 -6.75 -4.46 0.46
CA GLY A 420 -7.51 -3.79 1.52
C GLY A 420 -6.82 -2.59 2.17
N ILE A 421 -5.55 -2.33 1.85
CA ILE A 421 -4.85 -1.10 2.28
C ILE A 421 -4.78 -0.10 1.10
N PRO A 422 -5.34 1.11 1.23
CA PRO A 422 -5.48 2.06 0.13
C PRO A 422 -4.19 2.85 -0.21
N ALA A 423 -3.12 2.69 0.56
CA ALA A 423 -1.83 3.37 0.34
C ALA A 423 -0.65 2.49 0.79
N PRO A 424 0.59 2.79 0.36
CA PRO A 424 1.74 1.90 0.60
C PRO A 424 1.90 1.64 2.08
N ALA A 425 1.99 0.36 2.43
CA ALA A 425 2.33 -0.08 3.76
C ALA A 425 3.73 -0.68 3.74
N THR A 426 4.21 -1.03 4.91
CA THR A 426 5.39 -1.86 5.02
C THR A 426 5.05 -3.31 4.71
N GLY A 427 6.05 -4.06 4.26
CA GLY A 427 5.99 -5.51 4.16
C GLY A 427 6.87 -6.10 5.23
N ASP A 428 6.30 -6.93 6.09
CA ASP A 428 7.00 -7.66 7.13
C ASP A 428 6.92 -9.16 6.89
N VAL A 429 7.95 -9.87 7.32
CA VAL A 429 7.91 -11.33 7.46
C VAL A 429 8.28 -11.76 8.87
N PHE A 430 7.68 -12.85 9.34
CA PHE A 430 7.97 -13.43 10.65
C PHE A 430 9.04 -14.54 10.57
N ASN A 431 9.98 -14.54 11.50
CA ASN A 431 11.00 -15.58 11.62
C ASN A 431 10.51 -16.78 12.44
N GLY A 432 9.68 -17.62 11.84
CA GLY A 432 9.21 -18.83 12.51
C GLY A 432 8.04 -19.52 11.83
N THR A 433 7.39 -20.39 12.58
CA THR A 433 6.19 -21.13 12.16
C THR A 433 4.91 -20.42 12.61
N GLN A 434 3.77 -20.79 12.02
CA GLN A 434 2.47 -20.23 12.41
C GLN A 434 2.19 -20.48 13.89
N ALA A 435 2.53 -21.66 14.40
CA ALA A 435 2.39 -21.99 15.82
C ALA A 435 3.22 -21.08 16.73
N ALA A 436 4.41 -20.64 16.29
CA ALA A 436 5.22 -19.69 17.05
C ALA A 436 4.62 -18.27 17.04
N LEU A 437 4.04 -17.84 15.91
CA LEU A 437 3.28 -16.58 15.85
C LEU A 437 2.03 -16.65 16.73
N ASP A 438 1.28 -17.74 16.66
CA ASP A 438 0.07 -17.94 17.47
C ASP A 438 0.41 -17.94 18.96
N GLN A 439 1.49 -18.62 19.36
CA GLN A 439 2.00 -18.57 20.73
C GLN A 439 2.38 -17.14 21.15
N LEU A 440 3.07 -16.39 20.28
CA LEU A 440 3.39 -14.98 20.53
C LEU A 440 2.12 -14.12 20.65
N ALA A 441 1.05 -14.48 19.96
CA ALA A 441 -0.22 -13.77 19.97
C ALA A 441 -1.23 -14.27 21.02
N ASN A 442 -0.85 -15.22 21.89
CA ASN A 442 -1.75 -15.93 22.82
C ASN A 442 -2.93 -16.64 22.13
N ARG A 443 -2.71 -17.26 20.98
CA ARG A 443 -3.73 -17.97 20.20
C ARG A 443 -3.59 -19.48 20.30
#